data_AF-A0AAX4L2G7-F1
#
_entry.id   AF-A0AAX4L2G7-F1
#
_cell.length_a   1.000
_cell.length_b   1.000
_cell.length_c   1.000
_cell.angle_alpha   90.00
_cell.angle_beta   90.00
_cell.angle_gamma   90.00
#
_symmetry.space_group_name_H-M   'P 1'
#
loop_
_entity.id
_entity.type
_entity.pdbx_description
1 polymer ?
#
loop_
_entity_poly.entity_id
_entity_poly.type
_entity_poly.pdbx_seq_one_letter_code
_entity_poly.pdbx_strand_id
1 'polypeptide(L)' 'MVSIVQFVQNLDTQVTEIAWSIFILAWAVGWALRGAPIPIFRVKRTGQDLIEDAILAAFWIALGTTVFSLITYIASQVGS' A
#
# COMPACT_ATOMS: atom_id res chain seq x y z
N MET A 1 12.54 27.25 8.07
CA MET A 1 11.40 26.76 8.87
C MET A 1 10.66 25.74 8.01
N VAL A 2 10.36 24.56 8.55
CA VAL A 2 9.59 23.54 7.81
C VAL A 2 8.16 24.06 7.68
N SER A 3 7.67 24.22 6.45
CA SER A 3 6.28 24.61 6.23
C SER A 3 5.36 23.45 6.63
N ILE A 4 4.13 23.75 7.03
CA ILE A 4 3.11 22.73 7.32
C ILE A 4 2.92 21.76 6.13
N VAL A 5 3.09 22.29 4.90
CA VAL A 5 3.04 21.51 3.65
C VAL A 5 4.16 20.49 3.59
N GLN A 6 5.40 20.90 3.88
CA GLN A 6 6.54 19.98 3.88
C GLN A 6 6.41 18.89 4.96
N PHE A 7 5.86 19.23 6.13
CA PHE A 7 5.60 18.25 7.18
C PHE A 7 4.60 17.18 6.73
N VAL A 8 3.48 17.61 6.12
CA VAL A 8 2.45 16.72 5.60
C VAL A 8 2.98 15.83 4.47
N GLN A 9 3.77 16.37 3.54
CA GLN A 9 4.39 15.59 2.46
C GLN A 9 5.36 14.52 3.00
N ASN A 10 6.15 14.85 4.02
CA ASN A 10 7.07 13.90 4.63
C ASN A 10 6.32 12.75 5.33
N LEU A 11 5.22 13.07 6.04
CA LEU A 11 4.37 12.06 6.67
C LEU A 11 3.69 11.15 5.63
N ASP A 12 3.15 11.74 4.56
CA ASP A 12 2.52 10.98 3.48
C ASP A 12 3.49 9.99 2.83
N THR A 13 4.73 10.44 2.58
CA THR A 13 5.79 9.58 2.04
C THR A 13 6.09 8.42 2.99
N GLN A 14 6.30 8.68 4.28
CA GLN A 14 6.60 7.63 5.27
C GLN A 14 5.45 6.62 5.41
N VAL A 15 4.21 7.09 5.47
CA VAL A 15 3.03 6.22 5.58
C VAL A 15 2.88 5.35 4.33
N THR A 16 3.09 5.93 3.15
CA THR A 16 3.05 5.22 1.88
C THR A 16 4.12 4.12 1.80
N GLU A 17 5.35 4.42 2.22
CA GLU A 17 6.45 3.43 2.26
C GLU A 17 6.13 2.25 3.19
N ILE A 18 5.59 2.53 4.38
CA ILE A 18 5.17 1.49 5.34
C ILE A 18 4.04 0.65 4.75
N ALA A 19 3.05 1.29 4.10
CA ALA A 19 1.93 0.60 3.47
C ALA A 19 2.39 -0.36 2.35
N TRP A 20 3.31 0.09 1.48
CA TRP A 20 3.91 -0.76 0.45
C TRP A 20 4.73 -1.91 1.04
N SER A 21 5.43 -1.67 2.15
CA SER A 21 6.20 -2.71 2.85
C SER A 21 5.27 -3.81 3.38
N ILE A 22 4.15 -3.44 4.01
CA ILE A 22 3.15 -4.39 4.51
C ILE A 22 2.52 -5.17 3.34
N PHE A 23 2.22 -4.49 2.23
CA PHE A 23 1.72 -5.14 1.03
C PHE A 23 2.68 -6.24 0.53
N ILE A 24 3.97 -5.93 0.38
CA ILE A 24 4.96 -6.90 -0.11
C ILE A 24 5.06 -8.09 0.84
N LEU A 25 5.05 -7.85 2.15
CA LEU A 25 5.08 -8.92 3.15
C LEU A 25 3.85 -9.82 3.04
N ALA A 26 2.65 -9.24 2.99
CA ALA A 26 1.41 -10.00 2.84
C ALA A 26 1.42 -10.79 1.53
N TRP A 27 1.74 -10.14 0.41
CA TRP A 27 1.80 -10.79 -0.90
C TRP A 27 2.79 -11.95 -0.93
N ALA A 28 4.00 -11.77 -0.39
CA ALA A 28 5.01 -12.83 -0.31
C ALA A 28 4.55 -14.01 0.56
N VAL A 29 3.93 -13.74 1.71
CA VAL A 29 3.37 -14.78 2.59
C VAL A 29 2.23 -15.54 1.90
N GLY A 30 1.34 -14.84 1.19
CA GLY A 30 0.25 -15.45 0.44
C GLY A 30 0.77 -16.44 -0.62
N TRP A 31 1.80 -16.06 -1.37
CA TRP A 31 2.48 -16.96 -2.31
C TRP A 31 3.18 -18.13 -1.63
N ALA A 32 3.83 -17.90 -0.48
CA ALA A 32 4.46 -18.97 0.29
C ALA A 32 3.44 -20.02 0.75
N LEU A 33 2.27 -19.59 1.23
CA LEU A 33 1.18 -20.47 1.65
C LEU A 33 0.54 -21.23 0.48
N ARG A 34 0.34 -20.57 -0.66
CA ARG A 34 -0.24 -21.19 -1.86
C ARG A 34 0.73 -22.15 -2.55
N GLY A 35 2.01 -21.80 -2.60
CA GLY A 35 3.08 -22.58 -3.24
C GLY A 35 3.59 -23.74 -2.39
N ALA A 36 3.24 -23.81 -1.11
CA ALA A 36 3.66 -24.89 -0.24
C ALA A 36 3.08 -26.25 -0.71
N PRO A 37 3.90 -27.33 -0.72
CA PRO A 37 3.45 -28.68 -1.05
C PRO A 37 2.68 -29.32 0.13
N ILE A 38 1.69 -28.60 0.67
CA ILE A 38 0.88 -29.01 1.82
C ILE A 38 -0.50 -29.43 1.31
N PRO A 39 -0.98 -30.66 1.58
CA PRO A 39 -2.27 -31.15 1.11
C PRO A 39 -3.45 -30.69 1.99
N ILE A 40 -3.40 -29.44 2.47
CA ILE A 40 -4.48 -28.83 3.26
C ILE A 40 -5.17 -27.77 2.40
N PHE A 41 -6.36 -28.12 1.88
CA PHE A 41 -7.14 -27.25 1.00
C PHE A 41 -7.42 -25.87 1.62
N ARG A 42 -7.67 -25.84 2.94
CA ARG A 42 -7.90 -24.58 3.68
C ARG A 42 -6.70 -23.63 3.63
N VAL A 43 -5.48 -24.15 3.81
CA VAL A 43 -4.25 -23.33 3.78
C VAL A 43 -4.02 -22.71 2.41
N LYS A 44 -4.24 -23.49 1.34
CA LYS A 44 -4.15 -22.98 -0.04
C LYS A 44 -5.18 -21.91 -0.33
N ARG A 45 -6.41 -22.06 0.20
CA ARG A 45 -7.46 -21.05 0.09
C ARG A 45 -7.10 -19.77 0.84
N THR A 46 -6.62 -19.87 2.08
CA THR A 46 -6.17 -18.70 2.86
C THR A 46 -5.02 -17.97 2.17
N GLY A 47 -4.08 -18.70 1.56
CA GLY A 47 -3.01 -18.08 0.77
C GLY A 47 -3.53 -17.33 -0.47
N GLN A 48 -4.56 -17.86 -1.14
CA GLN A 48 -5.21 -17.18 -2.26
C GLN A 48 -5.98 -15.94 -1.82
N ASP A 49 -6.80 -16.04 -0.77
CA ASP A 49 -7.58 -14.92 -0.22
C ASP A 49 -6.62 -13.78 0.21
N LEU A 50 -5.48 -14.12 0.82
CA LEU A 50 -4.48 -13.15 1.26
C LEU A 50 -3.77 -12.45 0.09
N ILE A 51 -3.52 -13.16 -1.02
CA ILE A 51 -2.99 -12.54 -2.25
C ILE A 51 -4.02 -11.57 -2.84
N GLU A 52 -5.30 -11.95 -2.88
CA GLU A 52 -6.38 -11.12 -3.42
C GLU A 52 -6.55 -9.84 -2.60
N ASP A 53 -6.61 -9.96 -1.28
CA ASP A 53 -6.67 -8.84 -0.35
C ASP A 53 -5.44 -7.93 -0.46
N ALA A 54 -4.24 -8.50 -0.60
CA ALA A 54 -3.01 -7.73 -0.78
C ALA A 54 -3.03 -6.93 -2.09
N ILE A 55 -3.46 -7.53 -3.21
CA ILE A 55 -3.55 -6.82 -4.49
C ILE A 55 -4.56 -5.67 -4.42
N LEU A 56 -5.71 -5.90 -3.79
CA LEU A 56 -6.72 -4.87 -3.58
C LEU A 56 -6.18 -3.73 -2.69
N ALA A 57 -5.44 -4.05 -1.63
CA ALA A 57 -4.78 -3.06 -0.79
C ALA A 57 -3.75 -2.23 -1.58
N ALA A 58 -2.89 -2.86 -2.38
CA ALA A 58 -1.94 -2.16 -3.25
C ALA A 58 -2.64 -1.22 -4.25
N PHE A 59 -3.77 -1.66 -4.82
CA PHE A 59 -4.58 -0.82 -5.69
C PHE A 59 -5.08 0.43 -4.96
N TRP A 60 -5.60 0.29 -3.74
CA TRP A 60 -6.03 1.43 -2.93
C TRP A 60 -4.89 2.35 -2.52
N ILE A 61 -3.70 1.81 -2.21
CA ILE A 61 -2.52 2.63 -1.90
C ILE A 61 -2.09 3.44 -3.13
N ALA A 62 -2.09 2.85 -4.33
CA ALA A 62 -1.77 3.54 -5.57
C ALA A 62 -2.79 4.64 -5.91
N LEU A 63 -4.08 4.38 -5.69
CA LEU A 63 -5.12 5.41 -5.87
C LEU A 63 -5.03 6.51 -4.82
N GLY A 64 -4.79 6.17 -3.55
CA GLY A 64 -4.66 7.15 -2.48
C GLY A 64 -3.49 8.11 -2.72
N THR A 65 -2.33 7.57 -3.09
CA THR A 65 -1.12 8.35 -3.38
C THR A 65 -1.29 9.27 -4.60
N THR A 66 -1.95 8.79 -5.67
CA THR A 66 -2.22 9.62 -6.85
C THR A 66 -3.20 10.77 -6.54
N VAL A 67 -4.29 10.50 -5.80
CA VAL A 67 -5.23 11.54 -5.38
C VAL A 67 -4.54 12.57 -4.47
N PHE A 68 -3.74 12.12 -3.52
CA PHE A 68 -3.02 13.00 -2.61
C PHE A 68 -1.98 13.87 -3.31
N SER A 69 -1.24 13.30 -4.27
CA SER A 69 -0.32 14.04 -5.12
C SER A 69 -1.04 15.13 -5.92
N LEU A 70 -2.24 14.85 -6.44
CA LEU A 70 -3.03 15.83 -7.19
C LEU A 70 -3.53 16.96 -6.29
N ILE A 71 -3.99 16.65 -5.08
CA ILE A 71 -4.40 17.67 -4.08
C ILE A 71 -3.21 18.55 -3.72
N THR A 72 -2.06 17.95 -3.44
CA THR A 72 -0.83 18.66 -3.07
C THR A 72 -0.37 19.58 -4.21
N TYR A 73 -0.46 19.11 -5.45
CA TYR A 73 -0.16 19.91 -6.63
C TYR A 73 -1.09 21.14 -6.73
N ILE A 74 -2.41 20.94 -6.65
CA ILE A 74 -3.38 22.06 -6.71
C ILE A 74 -3.14 23.05 -5.56
N ALA A 75 -2.92 22.55 -4.34
CA ALA A 75 -2.66 23.39 -3.17
C ALA A 75 -1.39 24.26 -3.35
N SER A 76 -0.35 23.72 -4.00
CA SER A 76 0.87 24.48 -4.29
C SER A 76 0.68 25.60 -5.32
N GLN A 77 -0.30 25.47 -6.23
CA GLN A 77 -0.61 26.47 -7.25
C GLN A 77 -1.53 27.59 -6.74
N VAL A 78 -2.39 27.30 -5.76
CA VAL A 78 -3.35 28.28 -5.21
C VAL A 78 -2.76 29.03 -4.01
N GLY A 79 -1.82 28.43 -3.28
CA GLY A 79 -1.16 29.03 -2.11
C GLY A 79 0.03 29.95 -2.41
N SER A 80 0.27 30.30 -3.68
CA SER A 80 1.28 31.29 -4.11
C SER A 80 0.76 32.72 -4.04
#